data_AF-A0A954W423-F1
#
_entry.id   AF-A0A954W423-F1
#
_cell.length_a   1.000
_cell.length_b   1.000
_cell.length_c   1.000
_cell.angle_alpha   90.00
_cell.angle_beta   90.00
_cell.angle_gamma   90.00
#
_symmetry.space_group_name_H-M   'P 1'
#
loop_
_entity.id
_entity.type
_entity.pdbx_description
1 polymer ?
#
loop_
_entity_poly.entity_id
_entity_poly.type
_entity_poly.pdbx_seq_one_letter_code
_entity_poly.pdbx_strand_id
1 'polypeptide(L)'
;MRSGVRNGRTRTAAIASLLLIAAAVSAGCGPKVTPVAEVSVSPDAATEAAVAEFVPADGDWPGWRGPDSTGVARSAAAPTEWPNGDGRIVWSAPVPGRGHSSPTVCGDLVVLATAWEETQQQGLVAYDRATGSQRWDSILHVGGFPPNRDMHPKSTHANGT
;
A
#
# COMPACT_ATOMS: atom_id res chain seq x y z
N MET A 1 57.87 -60.59 18.62
CA MET A 1 56.82 -60.32 17.61
C MET A 1 55.67 -59.61 18.31
N ARG A 2 55.21 -58.48 17.72
CA ARG A 2 53.87 -57.85 17.69
C ARG A 2 52.84 -58.24 18.78
N SER A 3 51.96 -57.41 19.29
CA SER A 3 51.54 -56.01 19.05
C SER A 3 50.40 -55.78 20.05
N GLY A 4 50.26 -54.57 20.59
CA GLY A 4 49.13 -54.21 21.45
C GLY A 4 47.80 -54.03 20.70
N VAL A 5 46.73 -53.81 21.46
CA VAL A 5 45.46 -53.20 21.02
C VAL A 5 44.91 -52.33 22.16
N ARG A 6 44.56 -51.08 21.82
CA ARG A 6 43.87 -50.08 22.66
C ARG A 6 42.38 -50.03 22.36
N ASN A 7 41.60 -49.83 23.42
CA ASN A 7 40.40 -49.01 23.64
C ASN A 7 39.32 -48.83 22.55
N GLY A 8 38.07 -49.09 22.96
CA GLY A 8 36.86 -48.58 22.30
C GLY A 8 35.74 -48.28 23.31
N ARG A 9 35.52 -47.00 23.64
CA ARG A 9 34.33 -46.50 24.36
C ARG A 9 34.26 -44.98 24.22
N THR A 10 33.53 -44.47 23.21
CA THR A 10 33.01 -43.09 23.09
C THR A 10 32.38 -42.87 21.71
N ARG A 11 31.16 -43.35 21.45
CA ARG A 11 30.41 -42.97 20.21
C ARG A 11 28.89 -42.75 20.38
N THR A 12 28.29 -43.16 21.49
CA THR A 12 26.82 -43.17 21.63
C THR A 12 26.19 -41.87 22.16
N ALA A 13 26.93 -41.02 22.88
CA ALA A 13 26.35 -39.82 23.49
C ALA A 13 26.15 -38.62 22.53
N ALA A 14 26.89 -38.54 21.42
CA ALA A 14 26.84 -37.38 20.51
C ALA A 14 25.61 -37.37 19.58
N ILE A 15 24.97 -38.53 19.36
CA ILE A 15 23.88 -38.67 18.37
C ILE A 15 22.54 -38.22 18.96
N ALA A 16 22.32 -38.40 20.26
CA ALA A 16 21.08 -37.99 20.93
C ALA A 16 20.94 -36.45 21.07
N SER A 17 22.06 -35.72 21.17
CA SER A 17 22.05 -34.25 21.28
C SER A 17 21.83 -33.53 19.95
N LEU A 18 22.14 -34.14 18.81
CA LEU A 18 21.90 -33.53 17.49
C LEU A 18 20.42 -33.60 17.07
N LEU A 19 19.69 -34.62 17.51
CA LEU A 19 18.27 -34.83 17.15
C LEU A 19 17.31 -33.86 17.86
N LEU A 20 17.66 -33.37 19.06
CA LEU A 20 16.85 -32.40 19.80
C LEU A 20 16.93 -30.97 19.25
N ILE A 21 18.04 -30.60 18.59
CA ILE A 21 18.19 -29.26 17.99
C ILE A 21 17.45 -29.17 16.64
N ALA A 22 17.36 -30.26 15.88
CA ALA A 22 16.66 -30.29 14.60
C ALA A 22 15.13 -30.12 14.74
N ALA A 23 14.54 -30.57 15.86
CA ALA A 23 13.10 -30.46 16.10
C ALA A 23 12.65 -29.02 16.50
N ALA A 24 13.57 -28.18 16.99
CA ALA A 24 13.26 -26.81 17.40
C ALA A 24 13.24 -25.80 16.24
N VAL A 25 13.81 -26.14 15.07
CA VAL A 25 13.89 -25.24 13.91
C VAL A 25 12.64 -25.35 13.00
N SER A 26 11.87 -26.42 13.13
CA SER A 26 10.69 -26.69 12.28
C SER A 26 9.36 -26.10 12.79
N ALA A 27 9.34 -25.43 13.94
CA ALA A 27 8.11 -24.86 14.52
C ALA A 27 7.82 -23.40 14.10
N GLY A 28 8.61 -22.82 13.20
CA GLY A 28 8.53 -21.39 12.83
C GLY A 28 7.79 -21.06 11.53
N CYS A 29 7.41 -22.04 10.72
CA CYS A 29 6.76 -21.82 9.42
C CYS A 29 5.32 -22.33 9.41
N GLY A 30 4.48 -21.78 10.29
CA GLY A 30 3.04 -21.85 10.05
C GLY A 30 2.70 -21.00 8.81
N PRO A 31 1.73 -21.40 7.97
CA PRO A 31 1.27 -20.56 6.87
C PRO A 31 0.89 -19.19 7.42
N LYS A 32 1.53 -18.13 6.92
CA LYS A 32 1.13 -16.76 7.24
C LYS A 32 -0.30 -16.61 6.75
N VAL A 33 -1.25 -16.57 7.67
CA VAL A 33 -2.62 -16.16 7.36
C VAL A 33 -2.52 -14.70 6.94
N THR A 34 -2.52 -14.46 5.63
CA THR A 34 -2.69 -13.11 5.12
C THR A 34 -4.13 -12.70 5.47
N PRO A 35 -4.34 -11.56 6.14
CA PRO A 35 -5.68 -11.13 6.59
C PRO A 35 -6.62 -10.78 5.42
N VAL A 36 -6.13 -10.87 4.19
CA VAL A 36 -6.83 -10.51 2.96
C VAL A 36 -6.64 -11.65 1.96
N ALA A 37 -7.73 -12.09 1.33
CA ALA A 37 -7.68 -12.98 0.19
C ALA A 37 -7.08 -12.20 -1.00
N GLU A 38 -5.98 -12.69 -1.56
CA GLU A 38 -5.39 -12.11 -2.76
C GLU A 38 -6.36 -12.35 -3.94
N VAL A 39 -6.90 -11.28 -4.50
CA VAL A 39 -7.67 -11.36 -5.75
C VAL A 39 -6.66 -11.55 -6.87
N SER A 40 -6.34 -12.80 -7.16
CA SER A 40 -5.57 -13.15 -8.36
C SER A 40 -6.50 -13.05 -9.57
N VAL A 41 -6.15 -12.16 -10.50
CA VAL A 41 -6.81 -12.11 -11.80
C VAL A 41 -6.37 -13.36 -12.57
N SER A 42 -7.28 -14.29 -12.84
CA SER A 42 -6.98 -15.46 -13.66
C SER A 42 -6.56 -15.02 -15.07
N PRO A 43 -5.44 -15.51 -15.63
CA PRO A 43 -4.95 -15.06 -16.93
C PRO A 43 -5.78 -15.59 -18.12
N ASP A 44 -6.79 -16.42 -17.85
CA ASP A 44 -7.60 -17.11 -18.87
C ASP A 44 -8.69 -16.20 -19.45
N ALA A 45 -8.26 -15.05 -19.98
CA ALA A 45 -8.86 -14.22 -21.02
C ALA A 45 -8.08 -12.89 -21.18
N ALA A 46 -6.84 -12.80 -20.69
CA ALA A 46 -6.02 -11.62 -20.90
C ALA A 46 -5.59 -11.58 -22.38
N THR A 47 -6.35 -10.84 -23.18
CA THR A 47 -5.74 -10.21 -24.36
C THR A 47 -4.54 -9.45 -23.80
N GLU A 48 -3.34 -9.75 -24.28
CA GLU A 48 -2.10 -9.07 -23.90
C GLU A 48 -2.21 -7.63 -24.41
N ALA A 49 -2.97 -6.81 -23.70
CA ALA A 49 -3.08 -5.40 -23.96
C ALA A 49 -1.69 -4.85 -23.72
N ALA A 50 -1.08 -4.28 -24.76
CA ALA A 50 0.13 -3.51 -24.60
C ALA A 50 -0.12 -2.50 -23.47
N VAL A 51 0.62 -2.63 -22.38
CA VAL A 51 0.63 -1.64 -21.31
C VAL A 51 1.28 -0.39 -21.90
N ALA A 52 0.44 0.53 -22.38
CA ALA A 52 0.92 1.82 -22.82
C ALA A 52 1.63 2.49 -21.64
N GLU A 53 2.84 3.00 -21.89
CA GLU A 53 3.54 3.81 -20.91
C GLU A 53 2.67 5.03 -20.58
N PHE A 54 2.34 5.20 -19.31
CA PHE A 54 1.60 6.38 -18.86
C PHE A 54 2.56 7.57 -18.87
N VAL A 55 2.38 8.45 -19.84
CA VAL A 55 3.10 9.73 -19.92
C VAL A 55 2.20 10.81 -19.32
N PRO A 56 2.57 11.43 -18.18
CA PRO A 56 1.78 12.50 -17.57
C PRO A 56 1.68 13.70 -18.51
N ALA A 57 0.49 14.31 -18.60
CA ALA A 57 0.33 15.54 -19.36
C ALA A 57 0.95 16.73 -18.61
N ASP A 58 1.15 17.85 -19.32
CA ASP A 58 1.60 19.08 -18.69
C ASP A 58 0.62 19.53 -17.59
N GLY A 59 1.14 19.71 -16.38
CA GLY A 59 0.35 20.08 -15.21
C GLY A 59 -0.30 18.90 -14.48
N ASP A 60 0.00 17.66 -14.85
CA ASP A 60 -0.34 16.48 -14.06
C ASP A 60 0.60 16.30 -12.87
N TRP A 61 0.07 15.66 -11.83
CA TRP A 61 0.78 15.29 -10.61
C TRP A 61 0.44 13.84 -10.25
N PRO A 62 1.02 12.87 -10.97
CA PRO A 62 0.57 11.47 -10.93
C PRO A 62 0.98 10.70 -9.67
N GLY A 63 1.95 11.21 -8.90
CA GLY A 63 2.50 10.48 -7.77
C GLY A 63 3.22 11.37 -6.76
N TRP A 64 3.75 10.73 -5.73
CA TRP A 64 4.55 11.40 -4.69
C TRP A 64 5.67 12.20 -5.33
N ARG A 65 5.73 13.50 -4.99
CA ARG A 65 6.71 14.46 -5.55
C ARG A 65 6.59 14.71 -7.06
N GLY A 66 5.44 14.42 -7.67
CA GLY A 66 5.11 14.84 -9.03
C GLY A 66 5.74 13.97 -10.12
N PRO A 67 5.62 14.38 -11.40
CA PRO A 67 5.99 13.54 -12.55
C PRO A 67 7.48 13.16 -12.58
N ASP A 68 8.35 13.99 -12.02
CA ASP A 68 9.80 13.75 -11.97
C ASP A 68 10.30 13.30 -10.59
N SER A 69 9.40 13.06 -9.63
CA SER A 69 9.75 12.75 -8.24
C SER A 69 10.59 13.81 -7.51
N THR A 70 10.64 15.05 -8.00
CA THR A 70 11.45 16.15 -7.42
C THR A 70 10.68 17.01 -6.41
N GLY A 71 9.35 17.02 -6.47
CA GLY A 71 8.49 17.89 -5.68
C GLY A 71 8.40 19.32 -6.24
N VAL A 72 8.86 19.55 -7.47
CA VAL A 72 8.87 20.86 -8.11
C VAL A 72 7.71 20.97 -9.10
N ALA A 73 6.81 21.91 -8.88
CA ALA A 73 5.80 22.29 -9.87
C ALA A 73 6.43 23.22 -10.92
N ARG A 74 6.46 22.79 -12.19
CA ARG A 74 7.22 23.45 -13.26
C ARG A 74 6.54 24.68 -13.88
N SER A 75 5.22 24.87 -13.70
CA SER A 75 4.44 25.75 -14.60
C SER A 75 3.42 26.70 -13.96
N ALA A 76 3.42 26.95 -12.66
CA ALA A 76 2.44 27.88 -12.07
C ALA A 76 3.09 28.88 -11.12
N ALA A 77 2.79 30.17 -11.31
CA ALA A 77 2.89 31.15 -10.24
C ALA A 77 1.90 30.72 -9.15
N ALA A 78 2.41 30.06 -8.11
CA ALA A 78 1.59 29.64 -7.00
C ALA A 78 0.99 30.87 -6.31
N PRO A 79 -0.30 30.83 -5.90
CA PRO A 79 -0.87 31.91 -5.11
C PRO A 79 -0.07 32.08 -3.82
N THR A 80 0.46 33.28 -3.57
CA THR A 80 1.23 33.63 -2.36
C THR A 80 0.34 34.12 -1.22
N GLU A 81 -0.93 34.37 -1.52
CA GLU A 81 -1.93 34.82 -0.58
C GLU A 81 -3.07 33.81 -0.54
N TRP A 82 -3.57 33.55 0.67
CA TRP A 82 -4.80 32.80 0.80
C TRP A 82 -5.95 33.65 0.24
N PRO A 83 -6.91 33.05 -0.48
CA PRO A 83 -8.07 33.78 -0.95
C PRO A 83 -8.91 34.28 0.25
N ASN A 84 -8.74 35.54 0.62
CA ASN A 84 -9.52 36.21 1.66
C ASN A 84 -10.72 36.88 1.00
N GLY A 85 -11.89 36.25 1.10
CA GLY A 85 -13.18 36.82 0.64
C GLY A 85 -13.40 36.83 -0.87
N ASP A 86 -12.46 37.38 -1.64
CA ASP A 86 -12.66 37.74 -3.05
C ASP A 86 -11.76 36.94 -4.02
N GLY A 87 -10.74 36.25 -3.50
CA GLY A 87 -9.99 35.25 -4.26
C GLY A 87 -10.78 33.93 -4.31
N ARG A 88 -10.88 33.31 -5.48
CA ARG A 88 -11.77 32.15 -5.64
C ARG A 88 -11.08 30.86 -5.25
N ILE A 89 -11.56 30.25 -4.16
CA ILE A 89 -11.61 28.78 -4.09
C ILE A 89 -12.37 28.34 -5.36
N VAL A 90 -11.68 27.64 -6.26
CA VAL A 90 -12.24 27.26 -7.56
C VAL A 90 -13.39 26.26 -7.37
N TRP A 91 -13.20 25.32 -6.45
CA TRP A 91 -14.24 24.41 -5.97
C TRP A 91 -13.84 23.80 -4.62
N SER A 92 -14.83 23.24 -3.93
CA SER A 92 -14.66 22.41 -2.74
C SER A 92 -15.65 21.26 -2.84
N ALA A 93 -15.23 20.06 -2.45
CA ALA A 93 -16.05 18.86 -2.52
C ALA A 93 -15.99 18.09 -1.19
N PRO A 94 -17.11 17.55 -0.70
CA PRO A 94 -17.08 16.61 0.40
C PRO A 94 -16.38 15.32 -0.04
N VAL A 95 -15.42 14.85 0.75
CA VAL A 95 -14.79 13.54 0.55
C VAL A 95 -15.51 12.52 1.42
N PRO A 96 -16.13 11.47 0.84
CA PRO A 96 -16.79 10.44 1.63
C PRO A 96 -15.75 9.58 2.34
N GLY A 97 -16.12 9.02 3.49
CA GLY A 97 -15.20 8.24 4.32
C GLY A 97 -14.14 9.12 4.99
N ARG A 98 -13.02 8.50 5.36
CA ARG A 98 -11.89 9.12 6.05
C ARG A 98 -10.58 8.72 5.41
N GLY A 99 -9.73 9.71 5.14
CA GLY A 99 -8.40 9.49 4.59
C GLY A 99 -7.52 10.73 4.72
N HIS A 100 -6.22 10.51 4.80
CA HIS A 100 -5.19 11.56 4.80
C HIS A 100 -4.26 11.42 3.59
N SER A 101 -4.75 10.82 2.51
CA SER A 101 -3.97 10.66 1.28
C SER A 101 -3.75 12.00 0.59
N SER A 102 -2.60 12.13 -0.07
CA SER A 102 -2.35 13.26 -0.97
C SER A 102 -3.12 13.04 -2.27
N PRO A 103 -3.64 14.10 -2.92
CA PRO A 103 -4.32 13.97 -4.21
C PRO A 103 -3.35 13.58 -5.32
N THR A 104 -3.84 12.74 -6.24
CA THR A 104 -3.23 12.47 -7.54
C THR A 104 -3.99 13.23 -8.61
N VAL A 105 -3.29 13.98 -9.47
CA VAL A 105 -3.91 14.75 -10.55
C VAL A 105 -3.45 14.18 -11.89
N CYS A 106 -4.38 13.68 -12.69
CA CYS A 106 -4.08 13.12 -14.02
C CYS A 106 -5.18 13.53 -15.01
N GLY A 107 -4.83 14.29 -16.03
CA GLY A 107 -5.77 14.84 -17.00
C GLY A 107 -6.88 15.65 -16.30
N ASP A 108 -8.12 15.23 -16.52
CA ASP A 108 -9.33 15.88 -15.97
C ASP A 108 -9.75 15.32 -14.60
N LEU A 109 -8.93 14.49 -13.96
CA LEU A 109 -9.26 13.85 -12.69
C LEU A 109 -8.37 14.32 -11.54
N VAL A 110 -9.00 14.51 -10.38
CA VAL A 110 -8.36 14.53 -9.06
C VAL A 110 -8.79 13.29 -8.30
N VAL A 111 -7.85 12.42 -7.96
CA VAL A 111 -8.12 11.13 -7.30
C VAL A 111 -7.56 11.15 -5.88
N LEU A 112 -8.36 10.65 -4.93
CA LEU A 112 -7.99 10.53 -3.52
C LEU A 112 -8.27 9.12 -3.02
N ALA A 113 -7.40 8.60 -2.16
CA ALA A 113 -7.70 7.40 -1.39
C ALA A 113 -8.53 7.75 -0.15
N THR A 114 -9.56 6.93 0.10
CA THR A 114 -10.46 7.06 1.25
C THR A 114 -10.80 5.70 1.84
N ALA A 115 -11.34 5.70 3.06
CA ALA A 115 -11.82 4.50 3.72
C ALA A 115 -13.14 4.73 4.47
N TRP A 116 -14.05 3.78 4.36
CA TRP A 116 -15.30 3.70 5.13
C TRP A 116 -15.09 2.72 6.29
N GLU A 117 -14.95 3.26 7.49
CA GLU A 117 -14.58 2.47 8.68
C GLU A 117 -15.72 1.54 9.12
N GLU A 118 -17.00 1.94 8.98
CA GLU A 118 -18.13 1.11 9.42
C GLU A 118 -18.27 -0.17 8.57
N THR A 119 -18.00 -0.07 7.27
CA THR A 119 -18.06 -1.20 6.33
C THR A 119 -16.69 -1.86 6.11
N GLN A 120 -15.64 -1.34 6.73
CA GLN A 120 -14.25 -1.75 6.53
C GLN A 120 -13.83 -1.77 5.05
N GLN A 121 -14.17 -0.72 4.31
CA GLN A 121 -13.86 -0.61 2.88
C GLN A 121 -12.78 0.45 2.66
N GLN A 122 -11.77 0.14 1.87
CA GLN A 122 -10.76 1.09 1.41
C GLN A 122 -10.88 1.23 -0.10
N GLY A 123 -10.84 2.46 -0.61
CA GLY A 123 -11.05 2.72 -2.03
C GLY A 123 -10.47 4.02 -2.52
N LEU A 124 -10.80 4.34 -3.76
CA LEU A 124 -10.50 5.58 -4.44
C LEU A 124 -11.78 6.33 -4.75
N VAL A 125 -11.72 7.65 -4.68
CA VAL A 125 -12.74 8.56 -5.19
C VAL A 125 -12.09 9.49 -6.20
N ALA A 126 -12.78 9.74 -7.30
CA ALA A 126 -12.30 10.66 -8.33
C ALA A 126 -13.28 11.80 -8.55
N TYR A 127 -12.72 12.99 -8.70
CA TYR A 127 -13.44 14.22 -8.96
C TYR A 127 -13.04 14.78 -10.31
N ASP A 128 -13.97 15.48 -10.93
CA ASP A 128 -13.67 16.36 -12.03
C ASP A 128 -12.73 17.47 -11.59
N ARG A 129 -11.61 17.64 -12.28
CA ARG A 129 -10.59 18.64 -11.96
C ARG A 129 -11.11 20.07 -12.10
N ALA A 130 -12.05 20.33 -13.00
CA ALA A 130 -12.56 21.68 -13.26
C ALA A 130 -13.69 22.07 -12.30
N THR A 131 -14.56 21.13 -11.93
CA THR A 131 -15.79 21.41 -11.16
C THR A 131 -15.77 20.88 -9.72
N GLY A 132 -14.90 19.93 -9.41
CA GLY A 132 -14.90 19.21 -8.12
C GLY A 132 -16.07 18.23 -7.97
N SER A 133 -16.83 17.95 -9.03
CA SER A 133 -17.92 16.97 -8.97
C SER A 133 -17.37 15.55 -8.95
N GLN A 134 -17.84 14.69 -8.04
CA GLN A 134 -17.45 13.28 -8.00
C GLN A 134 -17.87 12.60 -9.31
N ARG A 135 -16.91 11.95 -9.97
CA ARG A 135 -17.07 11.23 -11.24
C ARG A 135 -17.33 9.75 -10.98
N TRP A 136 -16.56 9.15 -10.09
CA TRP A 136 -16.66 7.73 -9.73
C TRP A 136 -15.98 7.47 -8.39
N ASP A 137 -16.26 6.30 -7.83
CA ASP A 137 -15.52 5.68 -6.74
C ASP A 137 -15.27 4.20 -7.06
N SER A 138 -14.24 3.63 -6.44
CA SER A 138 -13.90 2.22 -6.59
C SER A 138 -13.39 1.66 -5.27
N ILE A 139 -14.02 0.59 -4.79
CA ILE A 139 -13.54 -0.17 -3.64
C ILE A 139 -12.38 -1.05 -4.08
N LEU A 140 -11.26 -0.97 -3.36
CA LEU A 140 -10.05 -1.74 -3.62
C LEU A 140 -9.88 -2.88 -2.61
N HIS A 141 -10.17 -2.62 -1.33
CA HIS A 141 -10.06 -3.61 -0.26
C HIS A 141 -11.30 -3.60 0.64
N VAL A 142 -11.64 -4.77 1.16
CA VAL A 142 -12.75 -4.97 2.09
C VAL A 142 -12.29 -5.85 3.25
N GLY A 143 -12.62 -5.45 4.48
CA GLY A 143 -12.30 -6.17 5.70
C GLY A 143 -10.84 -6.01 6.14
N GLY A 144 -10.51 -6.65 7.26
CA GLY A 144 -9.12 -6.72 7.76
C GLY A 144 -8.57 -5.41 8.32
N PHE A 145 -9.42 -4.42 8.56
CA PHE A 145 -9.01 -3.17 9.19
C PHE A 145 -8.50 -3.46 10.62
N PRO A 146 -7.26 -3.07 10.97
CA PRO A 146 -6.80 -3.21 12.35
C PRO A 146 -7.73 -2.41 13.28
N PRO A 147 -8.01 -2.92 14.49
CA PRO A 147 -8.84 -2.19 15.43
C PRO A 147 -8.13 -0.90 15.85
N ASN A 148 -8.91 0.14 16.19
CA ASN A 148 -8.39 1.47 16.55
C ASN A 148 -7.30 1.45 17.64
N ARG A 149 -7.33 0.49 18.57
CA ARG A 149 -6.31 0.36 19.63
C ARG A 149 -4.92 0.01 19.09
N ASP A 150 -4.85 -0.59 17.91
CA ASP A 150 -3.62 -1.03 17.24
C ASP A 150 -3.12 0.02 16.23
N MET A 151 -3.83 1.15 16.12
CA MET A 151 -3.49 2.27 15.25
C MET A 151 -3.15 3.52 16.07
N HIS A 152 -2.23 4.32 15.54
CA HIS A 152 -2.01 5.66 16.10
C HIS A 152 -3.28 6.52 15.89
N PRO A 153 -3.70 7.36 16.85
CA PRO A 153 -4.97 8.11 16.76
C PRO A 153 -5.11 9.06 15.56
N LYS A 154 -3.97 9.47 14.97
CA LYS A 154 -3.92 10.33 13.78
C LYS A 154 -3.83 9.55 12.46
N SER A 155 -3.73 8.23 12.52
CA SER A 155 -3.74 7.38 11.34
C SER A 155 -5.17 7.14 10.87
N THR A 156 -5.29 6.83 9.58
CA THR A 156 -6.51 6.40 8.92
C THR A 156 -6.23 5.10 8.17
N HIS A 157 -7.26 4.46 7.65
CA HIS A 157 -7.11 3.34 6.72
C HIS A 157 -6.83 3.78 5.28
N ALA A 158 -6.59 5.08 5.05
CA ALA A 158 -6.22 5.65 3.76
C ALA A 158 -5.18 6.78 3.97
N ASN A 159 -4.02 6.44 4.54
CA ASN A 159 -2.93 7.38 4.75
C ASN A 159 -2.20 7.69 3.44
N GLY A 160 -1.62 8.89 3.33
CA GLY A 160 -0.63 9.18 2.30
C GLY A 160 0.71 8.50 2.59
N THR A 161 1.53 8.37 1.55
CA THR A 161 2.95 8.02 1.62
C THR A 161 3.81 9.25 1.86
#